data_AF-A0A178WL84-F1
#
_entry.id   AF-A0A178WL84-F1
#
_cell.length_a   1.000
_cell.length_b   1.000
_cell.length_c   1.000
_cell.angle_alpha   90.00
_cell.angle_beta   90.00
_cell.angle_gamma   90.00
#
_symmetry.space_group_name_H-M   'P 1'
#
loop_
_entity.id
_entity.type
_entity.pdbx_description
1 polymer ?
#
loop_
_entity_poly.entity_id
_entity_poly.type
_entity_poly.pdbx_seq_one_letter_code
_entity_poly.pdbx_strand_id
1 'polypeptide(L)'
;MEFSGGNDGDVSISSVHACFNILNSLSGVGILAIPYALSSSGWISILFFFLIGVTTWYTGLLLQRCLKLDPMVRSYPDLANKAFGKKGRLLVSFFIYIELYFVATAILILEADNMYHMFPHAGIRSTCLSLLLL
;
A
#
# COMPACT_ATOMS: atom_id res chain seq x y z
N MET A 1 11.29 20.93 -21.71
CA MET A 1 11.68 21.53 -20.43
C MET A 1 12.79 20.68 -19.88
N GLU A 2 14.01 21.12 -20.20
CA GLU A 2 15.27 20.54 -19.78
C GLU A 2 15.42 20.65 -18.27
N PHE A 3 15.89 19.58 -17.63
CA PHE A 3 16.44 19.65 -16.27
C PHE A 3 17.95 19.56 -16.42
N SER A 4 18.62 20.70 -16.28
CA SER A 4 20.07 20.81 -16.22
C SER A 4 20.46 21.37 -14.86
N GLY A 5 21.42 20.70 -14.20
CA GLY A 5 22.31 21.31 -13.21
C GLY A 5 22.08 20.89 -11.75
N GLY A 6 22.99 20.06 -11.24
CA GLY A 6 23.20 19.85 -9.80
C GLY A 6 24.00 18.56 -9.53
N ASN A 7 25.30 18.70 -9.33
CA ASN A 7 26.20 17.61 -8.95
C ASN A 7 26.28 17.55 -7.42
N ASP A 8 25.49 16.67 -6.80
CA ASP A 8 25.77 16.10 -5.50
C ASP A 8 26.08 14.60 -5.72
N GLY A 9 26.77 13.94 -4.79
CA GLY A 9 27.18 12.53 -4.89
C GLY A 9 26.00 11.54 -4.79
N ASP A 10 24.96 11.76 -5.57
CA ASP A 10 23.62 11.28 -5.32
C ASP A 10 23.41 9.92 -5.94
N VAL A 11 22.84 9.01 -5.17
CA VAL A 11 22.19 7.83 -5.71
C VAL A 11 21.14 8.32 -6.71
N SER A 12 21.49 8.35 -7.99
CA SER A 12 20.58 8.62 -9.10
C SER A 12 19.62 7.44 -9.17
N ILE A 13 18.60 7.43 -8.31
CA ILE A 13 17.50 6.49 -8.43
C ILE A 13 16.75 6.89 -9.69
N SER A 14 17.10 6.24 -10.80
CA SER A 14 16.38 6.37 -12.06
C SER A 14 14.89 6.20 -11.79
N SER A 15 14.04 7.04 -12.40
CA SER A 15 12.58 6.94 -12.28
C SER A 15 12.08 5.52 -12.54
N VAL A 16 12.78 4.78 -13.41
CA VAL A 16 12.52 3.37 -13.69
C VAL A 16 12.75 2.48 -12.46
N HIS A 17 13.85 2.68 -11.72
CA HIS A 17 14.15 1.94 -10.50
C HIS A 17 13.14 2.27 -9.39
N ALA A 18 12.76 3.55 -9.26
CA ALA A 18 11.70 3.95 -8.34
C ALA A 18 10.36 3.27 -8.68
N CYS A 19 9.98 3.24 -9.96
CA CYS A 19 8.78 2.54 -10.43
C CYS A 19 8.86 1.03 -10.14
N PHE A 20 9.99 0.38 -10.41
CA PHE A 20 10.17 -1.04 -10.10
C PHE A 20 10.08 -1.34 -8.61
N ASN A 21 10.62 -0.46 -7.76
CA ASN A 21 10.51 -0.60 -6.31
C ASN A 21 9.05 -0.49 -5.84
N ILE A 22 8.30 0.47 -6.40
CA ILE A 22 6.87 0.62 -6.12
C ILE A 22 6.09 -0.62 -6.60
N LEU A 23 6.35 -1.10 -7.82
CA LEU A 23 5.70 -2.30 -8.37
C LEU A 23 6.00 -3.55 -7.54
N ASN A 24 7.25 -3.71 -7.10
CA ASN A 24 7.65 -4.82 -6.26
C ASN A 24 6.92 -4.80 -4.90
N SER A 25 6.80 -3.63 -4.27
CA SER A 25 6.04 -3.45 -3.03
C SER A 25 4.54 -3.70 -3.22
N LEU A 26 3.95 -3.19 -4.30
CA LEU A 26 2.53 -3.35 -4.62
C LEU A 26 2.16 -4.80 -4.97
N SER A 27 3.07 -5.51 -5.63
CA SER A 27 2.87 -6.92 -6.01
C SER A 27 2.58 -7.80 -4.80
N GLY A 28 3.27 -7.59 -3.67
CA GLY A 28 3.07 -8.37 -2.45
C GLY A 28 1.64 -8.27 -1.90
N VAL A 29 1.17 -7.06 -1.61
CA VAL A 29 -0.17 -6.83 -1.04
C VAL A 29 -1.27 -7.08 -2.09
N GLY A 30 -1.02 -6.70 -3.35
CA GLY A 30 -1.97 -6.82 -4.45
C GLY A 30 -2.26 -8.28 -4.83
N ILE A 31 -1.26 -9.16 -4.83
CA ILE A 31 -1.44 -10.58 -5.17
C ILE A 31 -2.30 -11.30 -4.13
N LEU A 32 -2.34 -10.87 -2.87
CA LEU A 32 -3.22 -11.47 -1.85
C LEU A 32 -4.63 -10.87 -1.91
N ALA A 33 -4.75 -9.55 -2.11
CA ALA A 33 -6.03 -8.86 -2.11
C ALA A 33 -6.87 -9.11 -3.38
N ILE A 34 -6.24 -9.14 -4.56
CA ILE A 34 -6.92 -9.29 -5.86
C ILE A 34 -7.66 -10.62 -6.00
N PRO A 35 -7.06 -11.80 -5.74
CA PRO A 35 -7.77 -13.08 -5.87
C PRO A 35 -8.84 -13.28 -4.80
N TYR A 36 -8.64 -12.76 -3.57
CA TYR A 36 -9.65 -12.80 -2.53
C TYR A 36 -10.88 -11.93 -2.87
N ALA A 37 -10.63 -10.72 -3.38
CA ALA A 37 -11.70 -9.84 -3.85
C ALA A 37 -12.43 -10.41 -5.06
N LEU A 38 -11.72 -11.07 -5.99
CA LEU A 38 -12.32 -11.67 -7.19
C LEU A 38 -13.11 -12.95 -6.88
N SER A 39 -12.59 -13.82 -6.01
CA SER A 39 -13.26 -15.09 -5.68
C SER A 39 -14.57 -14.88 -4.92
N SER A 40 -14.64 -13.82 -4.11
CA SER A 40 -15.83 -13.55 -3.30
C SER A 40 -16.82 -12.56 -3.94
N SER A 41 -16.44 -11.75 -4.94
CA SER A 41 -17.30 -10.63 -5.41
C SER A 41 -18.03 -10.84 -6.75
N GLY A 42 -17.75 -11.92 -7.49
CA GLY A 42 -18.49 -12.26 -8.72
C GLY A 42 -18.47 -11.14 -9.78
N TRP A 43 -19.52 -11.02 -10.58
CA TRP A 43 -19.61 -10.00 -11.67
C TRP A 43 -19.52 -8.55 -11.17
N ILE A 44 -19.79 -8.29 -9.89
CA ILE A 44 -19.68 -6.96 -9.28
C ILE A 44 -18.23 -6.43 -9.28
N SER A 45 -17.24 -7.34 -9.31
CA SER A 45 -15.83 -6.97 -9.29
C SER A 45 -15.43 -6.09 -10.47
N ILE A 46 -15.99 -6.34 -11.66
CA ILE A 46 -15.63 -5.65 -12.90
C ILE A 46 -16.00 -4.16 -12.80
N LEU A 47 -17.20 -3.88 -12.31
CA LEU A 47 -17.66 -2.51 -12.09
C LEU A 47 -16.79 -1.81 -11.04
N PHE A 48 -16.46 -2.51 -9.96
CA PHE A 48 -15.64 -1.96 -8.88
C PHE A 48 -14.21 -1.65 -9.33
N PHE A 49 -13.61 -2.51 -10.15
CA PHE A 49 -12.28 -2.30 -10.72
C PHE A 49 -12.25 -1.08 -11.65
N PHE A 50 -13.30 -0.89 -12.45
CA PHE A 50 -13.43 0.27 -13.32
C PHE A 50 -13.53 1.57 -12.52
N LEU A 51 -14.36 1.59 -11.45
CA LEU A 51 -14.46 2.75 -10.56
C LEU A 51 -13.12 3.07 -9.91
N ILE A 52 -12.42 2.06 -9.37
CA ILE A 52 -11.09 2.24 -8.78
C ILE A 52 -10.11 2.80 -9.83
N GLY A 53 -10.10 2.26 -11.05
CA GLY A 53 -9.27 2.76 -12.14
C GLY A 53 -9.52 4.23 -12.47
N VAL A 54 -10.79 4.63 -12.57
CA VAL A 54 -11.17 6.04 -12.80
C VAL A 54 -10.74 6.92 -11.64
N THR A 55 -10.93 6.49 -10.39
CA THR A 55 -10.49 7.26 -9.21
C THR A 55 -8.97 7.39 -9.12
N THR A 56 -8.21 6.33 -9.46
CA THR A 56 -6.75 6.35 -9.51
C THR A 56 -6.24 7.29 -10.59
N TRP A 57 -6.84 7.24 -11.78
CA TRP A 57 -6.54 8.16 -12.88
C TRP A 57 -6.78 9.62 -12.48
N TYR A 58 -7.92 9.90 -11.84
CA TYR A 58 -8.25 11.22 -11.34
C TYR A 58 -7.25 11.70 -10.28
N THR A 59 -6.89 10.83 -9.33
CA THR A 59 -5.94 11.12 -8.26
C THR A 59 -4.54 11.41 -8.82
N GLY A 60 -4.10 10.65 -9.83
CA GLY A 60 -2.82 10.89 -10.52
C GLY A 60 -2.78 12.24 -11.24
N LEU A 61 -3.86 12.63 -11.92
CA LEU A 61 -3.96 13.93 -12.58
C LEU A 61 -3.93 15.10 -11.58
N LEU A 62 -4.61 14.97 -10.45
CA LEU A 62 -4.57 15.93 -9.35
C LEU A 62 -3.15 16.08 -8.82
N LEU A 63 -2.51 14.96 -8.48
CA LEU A 63 -1.16 14.93 -7.93
C LEU A 63 -0.16 15.56 -8.90
N GLN A 64 -0.28 15.25 -10.20
CA GLN A 64 0.59 15.82 -11.23
C GLN A 64 0.42 17.34 -11.36
N ARG A 65 -0.82 17.87 -11.26
CA ARG A 65 -1.05 19.32 -11.25
C ARG A 65 -0.49 19.96 -9.99
N CYS A 66 -0.71 19.34 -8.83
CA CYS A 66 -0.18 19.80 -7.55
C CYS A 66 1.35 19.90 -7.54
N LEU A 67 2.04 18.86 -8.01
CA LEU A 67 3.50 18.82 -8.06
C LEU A 67 4.09 19.89 -8.99
N LYS A 68 3.32 20.32 -10.01
CA LYS A 68 3.70 21.40 -10.93
C LYS A 68 3.48 22.80 -10.36
N LEU A 69 2.54 22.99 -9.43
CA LEU A 69 2.20 24.31 -8.90
C LEU A 69 3.07 24.74 -7.72
N ASP A 70 3.53 23.81 -6.88
CA ASP A 70 4.32 24.15 -5.69
C ASP A 70 5.18 22.94 -5.24
N PRO A 71 6.52 22.96 -5.45
CA PRO A 71 7.40 21.88 -5.00
C PRO A 71 7.63 21.84 -3.48
N MET A 72 7.00 22.73 -2.69
CA MET A 72 7.32 22.92 -1.27
C MET A 72 6.40 22.20 -0.28
N VAL A 73 5.24 21.67 -0.71
CA VAL A 73 4.28 21.03 0.20
C VAL A 73 4.59 19.54 0.33
N ARG A 74 5.17 19.15 1.46
CA ARG A 74 5.82 17.84 1.68
C ARG A 74 4.90 16.73 2.19
N SER A 75 3.62 17.03 2.47
CA SER A 75 2.65 16.09 3.04
C SER A 75 1.40 15.93 2.17
N TYR A 76 1.08 14.69 1.79
CA TYR A 76 -0.07 14.31 0.93
C TYR A 76 -1.43 14.90 1.35
N PRO A 77 -1.81 14.91 2.65
CA PRO A 77 -3.09 15.47 3.09
C PRO A 77 -3.16 16.99 2.92
N ASP A 78 -2.04 17.69 3.12
CA ASP A 78 -1.99 19.14 3.01
C ASP A 78 -1.96 19.60 1.54
N LEU A 79 -1.35 18.79 0.68
CA LEU A 79 -1.44 18.95 -0.77
C LEU A 79 -2.89 18.83 -1.26
N ALA A 80 -3.63 17.84 -0.76
CA ALA A 80 -5.05 17.66 -1.04
C ALA A 80 -5.90 18.82 -0.50
N ASN A 81 -5.53 19.40 0.64
CA ASN A 81 -6.17 20.59 1.20
C ASN A 81 -6.01 21.81 0.29
N LYS A 82 -4.82 22.00 -0.29
CA LYS A 82 -4.52 23.14 -1.17
C LYS A 82 -5.20 22.99 -2.54
N ALA A 83 -5.40 21.76 -3.01
CA ALA A 83 -5.99 21.45 -4.32
C ALA A 83 -7.52 21.33 -4.33
N PHE A 84 -8.10 20.72 -3.29
CA PHE A 84 -9.53 20.39 -3.18
C PHE A 84 -10.22 21.06 -1.99
N GLY A 85 -9.48 21.84 -1.20
CA GLY A 85 -9.96 22.39 0.07
C GLY A 85 -10.05 21.33 1.17
N LYS A 86 -10.69 21.71 2.29
CA LYS A 86 -10.77 20.93 3.53
C LYS A 86 -11.38 19.53 3.36
N LYS A 87 -12.27 19.36 2.38
CA LYS A 87 -12.93 18.07 2.09
C LYS A 87 -11.97 17.04 1.49
N GLY A 88 -11.09 17.47 0.57
CA GLY A 88 -10.08 16.60 -0.02
C GLY A 88 -9.06 16.10 0.99
N ARG A 89 -8.64 16.97 1.92
CA ARG A 89 -7.74 16.59 3.04
C ARG A 89 -8.32 15.46 3.87
N LEU A 90 -9.59 15.59 4.28
CA LEU A 90 -10.23 14.60 5.14
C LEU A 90 -10.35 13.24 4.43
N LEU A 91 -10.73 13.25 3.16
CA LEU A 91 -10.88 12.05 2.36
C LEU A 91 -9.54 11.32 2.17
N VAL A 92 -8.48 12.03 1.77
CA VAL A 92 -7.14 11.45 1.59
C VAL A 92 -6.57 10.90 2.90
N SER A 93 -6.70 11.63 4.01
CA SER A 93 -6.27 11.13 5.32
C SER A 93 -7.00 9.83 5.68
N PHE A 94 -8.32 9.77 5.48
CA PHE A 94 -9.12 8.58 5.77
C PHE A 94 -8.66 7.36 4.96
N PHE A 95 -8.42 7.53 3.65
CA PHE A 95 -7.89 6.46 2.81
C PHE A 95 -6.52 5.97 3.25
N ILE A 96 -5.58 6.87 3.57
CA ILE A 96 -4.26 6.49 4.08
C ILE A 96 -4.37 5.67 5.37
N TYR A 97 -5.26 6.02 6.29
CA TYR A 97 -5.46 5.26 7.53
C TYR A 97 -6.00 3.86 7.27
N ILE A 98 -7.00 3.72 6.39
CA ILE A 98 -7.55 2.42 6.00
C ILE A 98 -6.48 1.57 5.31
N GLU A 99 -5.71 2.15 4.40
CA GLU A 99 -4.65 1.45 3.68
C GLU A 99 -3.57 0.96 4.65
N LEU A 100 -3.14 1.80 5.59
CA LEU A 100 -2.16 1.42 6.62
C LEU A 100 -2.69 0.27 7.50
N TYR A 101 -3.97 0.29 7.84
CA TYR A 101 -4.62 -0.78 8.61
C TYR A 101 -4.69 -2.11 7.84
N PHE A 102 -5.06 -2.05 6.56
CA PHE A 102 -5.13 -3.25 5.71
C PHE A 102 -3.75 -3.86 5.48
N VAL A 103 -2.74 -3.02 5.18
CA VAL A 103 -1.35 -3.46 5.04
C VAL A 103 -0.83 -4.08 6.34
N ALA A 104 -1.08 -3.45 7.50
CA ALA A 104 -0.70 -4.02 8.79
C ALA A 104 -1.37 -5.38 9.04
N THR A 105 -2.66 -5.50 8.75
CA THR A 105 -3.41 -6.75 8.89
C THR A 105 -2.87 -7.84 7.96
N ALA A 106 -2.56 -7.51 6.71
CA ALA A 106 -2.02 -8.46 5.73
C ALA A 106 -0.64 -8.98 6.16
N ILE A 107 0.24 -8.11 6.67
CA ILE A 107 1.54 -8.50 7.20
C ILE A 107 1.38 -9.41 8.43
N LEU A 108 0.46 -9.09 9.35
CA LEU A 108 0.20 -9.94 10.52
C LEU A 108 -0.29 -11.35 10.13
N ILE A 109 -1.17 -11.45 9.14
CA ILE A 109 -1.65 -12.75 8.64
C ILE A 109 -0.49 -13.52 8.01
N LEU A 110 0.35 -12.86 7.22
CA LEU A 110 1.50 -13.49 6.58
C LEU A 110 2.52 -13.99 7.60
N GLU A 111 2.83 -13.20 8.62
CA GLU A 111 3.70 -13.59 9.73
C GLU A 111 3.10 -14.76 10.54
N ALA A 112 1.77 -14.74 10.77
CA ALA A 112 1.09 -15.83 11.46
C ALA A 112 1.14 -17.14 10.66
N ASP A 113 0.97 -17.09 9.34
CA ASP A 113 1.09 -18.25 8.46
C ASP A 113 2.53 -18.74 8.35
N ASN A 114 3.48 -17.81 8.23
CA ASN A 114 4.91 -18.11 8.20
C ASN A 114 5.38 -18.78 9.51
N MET A 115 4.88 -18.33 10.67
CA MET A 115 5.18 -18.96 11.96
C MET A 115 4.53 -20.35 12.08
N TYR A 116 3.31 -20.53 11.56
CA TYR A 116 2.64 -21.84 11.51
C TYR A 116 3.44 -22.84 10.65
N HIS A 117 4.01 -22.38 9.53
CA HIS A 117 4.83 -23.21 8.64
C HIS A 117 6.24 -23.49 9.15
N MET A 118 6.85 -22.56 9.90
CA MET A 118 8.19 -22.72 10.49
C MET A 118 8.16 -23.60 11.75
N PHE A 119 7.02 -23.71 12.42
CA PHE A 119 6.78 -24.61 13.54
C PHE A 119 5.69 -25.66 13.25
N PRO A 120 5.89 -26.58 12.29
CA PRO A 120 4.98 -27.72 12.12
C PRO A 120 5.03 -28.67 13.33
N HIS A 121 5.98 -28.46 14.24
CA HIS A 121 6.21 -29.24 15.45
C HIS A 121 6.24 -28.41 16.75
N ALA A 122 5.79 -27.14 16.75
CA ALA A 122 5.39 -26.52 18.01
C ALA A 122 4.01 -27.02 18.43
N GLY A 123 3.93 -28.34 18.62
CA GLY A 123 3.03 -28.95 19.56
C GLY A 123 3.42 -28.50 20.96
N ILE A 124 3.20 -27.23 21.31
CA ILE A 124 3.28 -26.75 22.69
C ILE A 124 2.02 -27.18 23.46
N ARG A 125 1.54 -28.42 23.22
CA ARG A 125 0.40 -29.01 23.93
C ARG A 125 0.48 -30.52 24.21
N SER A 126 1.54 -31.23 23.83
CA SER A 126 1.66 -32.65 24.23
C SER A 126 2.77 -32.90 25.25
N THR A 127 3.91 -32.20 25.19
CA THR A 127 5.01 -32.45 26.14
C THR A 127 4.86 -31.71 27.46
N CYS A 128 4.35 -30.46 27.45
CA CYS A 128 4.13 -29.69 28.68
C CYS A 128 2.97 -30.25 29.53
N LEU A 129 1.91 -30.76 28.88
CA LEU A 129 0.79 -31.41 29.58
C LEU A 129 1.19 -32.78 30.18
N SER A 130 2.16 -33.48 29.58
CA SER A 130 2.66 -34.78 30.07
C SER A 130 3.68 -34.65 31.21
N LEU A 131 4.42 -33.54 31.28
CA LEU A 131 5.35 -33.23 32.38
C LEU A 131 4.66 -32.64 33.63
N LEU A 132 3.45 -32.09 33.48
CA LEU A 132 2.67 -31.51 34.59
C LEU A 132 1.73 -32.54 35.26
N LEU A 133 1.62 -33.74 34.69
CA LEU A 133 0.85 -34.89 35.22
C LEU A 133 1.72 -36.06 35.72
N LEU A 134 3.05 -35.87 35.82
CA LEU A 134 3.98 -36.82 36.46
C LEU A 134 4.57 -36.20 37.74
#